data_AF-A0A523ZG59-F1
#
_entry.id   AF-A0A523ZG59-F1
#
_cell.length_a   1.000
_cell.length_b   1.000
_cell.length_c   1.000
_cell.angle_alpha   90.00
_cell.angle_beta   90.00
_cell.angle_gamma   90.00
#
_symmetry.space_group_name_H-M   'P 1'
#
loop_
_entity.id
_entity.type
_entity.pdbx_description
1 polymer ?
#
loop_
_entity_poly.entity_id
_entity_poly.type
_entity_poly.pdbx_seq_one_letter_code
_entity_poly.pdbx_strand_id
1 'polypeptide(L)'
;MTKSTNVKNLLEIASPRQAIVSFSLNAKPVAEKWEKKAPLVKKRIEAAKKLFDADYEVRLRIDPLVPIENWEKFYIELIDEIFLKFIPERITLGSLRGLQSTINGTKDTSWVKYLKEGSNWGRKIDFTTRHRMYMAIIGHLGNRYDYHNIALCKETKAMWEKLGMDWKRIKCNCVW
;
A
#
# COMPACT_ATOMS: atom_id res chain seq x y z
N MET A 1 3.73 5.02 -10.46
CA MET A 1 3.85 4.68 -9.02
C MET A 1 5.27 4.90 -8.55
N THR A 2 5.51 5.52 -7.40
CA THR A 2 6.85 5.86 -6.91
C THR A 2 7.03 5.72 -5.39
N LYS A 3 8.28 5.63 -4.93
CA LYS A 3 8.71 5.90 -3.54
C LYS A 3 9.52 7.20 -3.44
N SER A 4 9.80 7.87 -4.56
CA SER A 4 10.56 9.11 -4.63
C SER A 4 9.74 10.30 -4.13
N THR A 5 10.45 11.33 -3.68
CA THR A 5 9.89 12.64 -3.30
C THR A 5 10.17 13.71 -4.36
N ASN A 6 10.87 13.36 -5.45
CA ASN A 6 11.15 14.28 -6.53
C ASN A 6 9.91 14.43 -7.44
N VAL A 7 9.11 15.45 -7.15
CA VAL A 7 7.85 15.75 -7.86
C VAL A 7 7.85 17.13 -8.53
N LYS A 8 8.99 17.84 -8.50
CA LYS A 8 9.08 19.23 -8.98
C LYS A 8 8.64 19.37 -10.43
N ASN A 9 9.14 18.49 -11.29
CA ASN A 9 8.81 18.47 -12.72
C ASN A 9 7.34 18.19 -12.99
N LEU A 10 6.63 17.50 -12.09
CA LEU A 10 5.18 17.29 -12.22
C LEU A 10 4.42 18.57 -11.87
N LEU A 11 4.83 19.27 -10.82
CA LEU A 11 4.21 20.54 -10.41
C LEU A 11 4.32 21.66 -11.47
N GLU A 12 5.22 21.51 -12.44
CA GLU A 12 5.42 22.46 -13.54
C GLU A 12 4.55 22.14 -14.79
N ILE A 13 3.81 21.02 -14.79
CA ILE A 13 2.97 20.60 -15.93
C ILE A 13 1.60 21.31 -15.86
N ALA A 14 1.16 21.90 -16.97
CA ALA A 14 -0.09 22.66 -17.04
C ALA A 14 -1.38 21.82 -16.98
N SER A 15 -1.31 20.50 -17.18
CA SER A 15 -2.48 19.61 -17.28
C SER A 15 -2.42 18.44 -16.29
N PRO A 16 -2.60 18.68 -14.98
CA PRO A 16 -2.45 17.66 -13.93
C PRO A 16 -3.47 16.51 -14.02
N ARG A 17 -4.66 16.77 -14.57
CA ARG A 17 -5.74 15.78 -14.69
C ARG A 17 -5.51 14.67 -15.72
N GLN A 18 -4.45 14.75 -16.52
CA GLN A 18 -4.09 13.69 -17.48
C GLN A 18 -3.12 12.65 -16.91
N ALA A 19 -2.74 12.77 -15.65
CA ALA A 19 -1.81 11.85 -15.00
C ALA A 19 -2.29 11.42 -13.62
N ILE A 20 -2.25 10.11 -13.39
CA ILE A 20 -2.48 9.52 -12.07
C ILE A 20 -1.12 9.28 -11.42
N VAL A 21 -0.89 9.88 -10.26
CA VAL A 21 0.37 9.72 -9.53
C VAL A 21 0.16 8.88 -8.28
N SER A 22 0.71 7.68 -8.29
CA SER A 22 0.62 6.79 -7.12
C SER A 22 1.88 6.78 -6.26
N PHE A 23 1.71 6.79 -4.94
CA PHE A 23 2.81 6.63 -3.98
C PHE A 23 2.76 5.29 -3.28
N SER A 24 3.94 4.70 -3.07
CA SER A 24 4.13 3.51 -2.24
C SER A 24 4.50 3.94 -0.82
N LEU A 25 3.61 3.62 0.12
CA LEU A 25 3.78 3.91 1.53
C LEU A 25 3.79 2.61 2.32
N ASN A 26 4.39 2.65 3.50
CA ASN A 26 4.42 1.52 4.42
C ASN A 26 4.48 2.03 5.86
N ALA A 27 4.17 1.16 6.82
CA ALA A 27 4.37 1.47 8.23
C ALA A 27 5.83 1.88 8.47
N LYS A 28 6.06 2.90 9.31
CA LYS A 28 7.40 3.43 9.61
C LYS A 28 8.44 2.34 9.93
N PRO A 29 8.23 1.42 10.88
CA PRO A 29 9.22 0.37 11.19
C PRO A 29 9.48 -0.61 10.03
N VAL A 30 8.48 -0.85 9.17
CA VAL A 30 8.63 -1.69 7.97
C VAL A 30 9.52 -0.98 6.93
N ALA A 31 9.26 0.31 6.69
CA ALA A 31 10.03 1.11 5.77
C ALA A 31 11.48 1.32 6.23
N GLU A 32 11.69 1.65 7.50
CA GLU A 32 13.04 1.84 8.07
C GLU A 32 13.87 0.56 8.01
N LYS A 33 13.23 -0.60 8.19
CA LYS A 33 13.91 -1.89 8.14
C LYS A 33 14.27 -2.32 6.72
N TRP A 34 13.32 -2.26 5.78
CA TRP A 34 13.46 -2.92 4.47
C TRP A 34 13.50 -1.96 3.26
N GLU A 35 13.22 -0.68 3.42
CA GLU A 35 13.21 0.31 2.33
C GLU A 35 14.37 1.31 2.45
N LYS A 36 15.55 0.86 2.89
CA LYS A 36 16.71 1.70 3.27
C LYS A 36 17.16 2.73 2.23
N LYS A 37 16.90 2.49 0.94
CA LYS A 37 17.28 3.40 -0.16
C LYS A 37 16.18 4.37 -0.56
N ALA A 38 14.98 4.23 -0.02
CA ALA A 38 13.86 5.11 -0.30
C ALA A 38 13.79 6.26 0.73
N PRO A 39 13.28 7.44 0.35
CA PRO A 39 12.99 8.51 1.30
C PRO A 39 12.09 8.06 2.46
N LEU A 40 12.15 8.78 3.58
CA LEU A 40 11.26 8.53 4.72
C LEU A 40 9.78 8.61 4.32
N VAL A 41 8.94 7.76 4.92
CA VAL A 41 7.51 7.67 4.62
C VAL A 41 6.81 9.03 4.72
N LYS A 42 7.08 9.78 5.80
CA LYS A 42 6.58 11.15 5.99
C LYS A 42 6.91 12.07 4.81
N LYS A 43 8.13 12.01 4.27
CA LYS A 43 8.52 12.84 3.11
C LYS A 43 7.77 12.43 1.84
N ARG A 44 7.43 11.14 1.68
CA ARG A 44 6.60 10.66 0.57
C ARG A 44 5.15 11.13 0.71
N ILE A 45 4.60 11.13 1.93
CA ILE A 45 3.27 11.70 2.22
C ILE A 45 3.24 13.19 1.87
N GLU A 46 4.27 13.96 2.26
CA GLU A 46 4.36 15.39 1.90
C GLU A 46 4.49 15.61 0.39
N ALA A 47 5.23 14.76 -0.33
CA ALA A 47 5.31 14.82 -1.79
C ALA A 47 3.96 14.48 -2.46
N ALA A 48 3.23 13.51 -1.92
CA ALA A 48 1.89 13.16 -2.38
C ALA A 48 0.90 14.30 -2.14
N LYS A 49 0.95 14.94 -0.96
CA LYS A 49 0.15 16.13 -0.65
C LYS A 49 0.39 17.26 -1.65
N LYS A 50 1.63 17.56 -2.01
CA LYS A 50 1.93 18.61 -3.00
C LYS A 50 1.26 18.38 -4.34
N LEU A 51 1.22 17.13 -4.80
CA LEU A 51 0.54 16.79 -6.05
C LEU A 51 -0.98 16.84 -5.90
N PHE A 52 -1.51 16.37 -4.77
CA PHE A 52 -2.92 16.49 -4.45
C PHE A 52 -3.38 17.97 -4.44
N ASP A 53 -2.62 18.85 -3.81
CA ASP A 53 -2.88 20.30 -3.77
C ASP A 53 -2.76 20.95 -5.16
N ALA A 54 -2.05 20.31 -6.09
CA ALA A 54 -1.93 20.70 -7.50
C ALA A 54 -2.95 19.99 -8.41
N ASP A 55 -4.05 19.47 -7.85
CA ASP A 55 -5.18 18.85 -8.57
C ASP A 55 -4.83 17.57 -9.36
N TYR A 56 -3.73 16.90 -8.99
CA TYR A 56 -3.45 15.55 -9.49
C TYR A 56 -4.35 14.52 -8.83
N GLU A 57 -4.74 13.50 -9.60
CA GLU A 57 -5.29 12.29 -9.03
C GLU A 57 -4.18 11.51 -8.31
N VAL A 58 -4.20 11.57 -6.98
CA VAL A 58 -3.21 10.89 -6.12
C VAL A 58 -3.79 9.60 -5.57
N ARG A 59 -3.10 8.49 -5.83
CA ARG A 59 -3.44 7.16 -5.30
C ARG A 59 -2.36 6.64 -4.38
N LEU A 60 -2.72 5.81 -3.40
CA LEU A 60 -1.77 5.22 -2.46
C LEU A 60 -1.74 3.71 -2.59
N ARG A 61 -0.55 3.14 -2.46
CA ARG A 61 -0.35 1.70 -2.42
C ARG A 61 0.42 1.33 -1.16
N ILE A 62 -0.28 0.64 -0.27
CA ILE A 62 0.28 0.08 0.96
C ILE A 62 0.51 -1.41 0.69
N ASP A 63 1.62 -1.67 0.02
CA ASP A 63 1.99 -3.00 -0.45
C ASP A 63 3.52 -3.09 -0.51
N PRO A 64 4.15 -3.92 0.35
CA PRO A 64 3.51 -4.95 1.17
C PRO A 64 3.12 -4.52 2.59
N LEU A 65 1.96 -5.00 3.06
CA LEU A 65 1.63 -5.18 4.47
C LEU A 65 2.47 -6.32 5.05
N VAL A 66 3.13 -6.06 6.18
CA VAL A 66 3.99 -7.03 6.88
C VAL A 66 3.53 -7.22 8.33
N PRO A 67 3.25 -8.46 8.79
CA PRO A 67 2.76 -8.75 10.13
C PRO A 67 3.91 -8.78 11.14
N ILE A 68 4.65 -7.68 11.24
CA ILE A 68 5.58 -7.45 12.34
C ILE A 68 4.83 -7.36 13.67
N GLU A 69 5.53 -7.46 14.79
CA GLU A 69 4.93 -7.17 16.08
C GLU A 69 4.32 -5.76 16.10
N ASN A 70 3.14 -5.61 16.70
CA ASN A 70 2.38 -4.35 16.74
C ASN A 70 2.06 -3.73 15.36
N TRP A 71 2.04 -4.54 14.27
CA TRP A 71 1.76 -4.05 12.92
C TRP A 71 0.48 -3.20 12.86
N GLU A 72 -0.58 -3.59 13.57
CA GLU A 72 -1.89 -2.95 13.52
C GLU A 72 -1.82 -1.48 13.92
N LYS A 73 -1.19 -1.21 15.08
CA LYS A 73 -0.90 0.15 15.54
C LYS A 73 -0.16 0.97 14.47
N PHE A 74 0.92 0.43 13.92
CA PHE A 74 1.76 1.17 12.98
C PHE A 74 1.09 1.46 11.63
N TYR A 75 0.21 0.57 11.17
CA TYR A 75 -0.57 0.82 9.96
C TYR A 75 -1.75 1.76 10.20
N ILE A 76 -2.39 1.71 11.37
CA ILE A 76 -3.40 2.71 11.76
C ILE A 76 -2.77 4.11 11.83
N GLU A 77 -1.63 4.25 12.51
CA GLU A 77 -0.88 5.52 12.59
C GLU A 77 -0.51 6.06 11.19
N LEU A 78 -0.11 5.18 10.27
CA LEU A 78 0.15 5.57 8.88
C LEU A 78 -1.09 6.12 8.19
N ILE A 79 -2.24 5.44 8.32
CA ILE A 79 -3.50 5.89 7.74
C ILE A 79 -3.90 7.24 8.33
N ASP A 80 -3.80 7.40 9.64
CA ASP A 80 -4.13 8.66 10.31
C ASP A 80 -3.21 9.81 9.83
N GLU A 81 -1.90 9.57 9.70
CA GLU A 81 -0.97 10.58 9.17
C GLU A 81 -1.31 10.99 7.72
N ILE A 82 -1.77 10.05 6.89
CA ILE A 82 -2.21 10.33 5.51
C ILE A 82 -3.46 11.22 5.53
N PHE A 83 -4.52 10.80 6.23
CA PHE A 83 -5.82 11.48 6.20
C PHE A 83 -5.80 12.84 6.92
N LEU A 84 -4.84 13.08 7.81
CA LEU A 84 -4.55 14.43 8.34
C LEU A 84 -4.03 15.41 7.27
N LYS A 85 -3.56 14.91 6.12
CA LYS A 85 -2.87 15.72 5.10
C LYS A 85 -3.68 15.88 3.82
N PHE A 86 -4.29 14.80 3.35
CA PHE A 86 -5.13 14.78 2.15
C PHE A 86 -5.92 13.46 2.07
N ILE A 87 -6.96 13.43 1.24
CA ILE A 87 -7.76 12.23 0.97
C ILE A 87 -7.36 11.70 -0.41
N PRO A 88 -6.73 10.51 -0.51
CA PRO A 88 -6.35 9.94 -1.81
C PRO A 88 -7.58 9.44 -2.58
N GLU A 89 -7.52 9.44 -3.92
CA GLU A 89 -8.62 8.88 -4.74
C GLU A 89 -8.83 7.40 -4.44
N ARG A 90 -7.74 6.66 -4.24
CA ARG A 90 -7.74 5.21 -4.00
C ARG A 90 -6.60 4.73 -3.13
N ILE A 91 -6.89 3.73 -2.30
CA ILE A 91 -5.89 2.98 -1.53
C ILE A 91 -5.88 1.52 -1.99
N THR A 92 -4.76 1.06 -2.54
CA THR A 92 -4.56 -0.37 -2.84
C THR A 92 -3.72 -1.03 -1.73
N LEU A 93 -4.27 -2.06 -1.10
CA LEU A 93 -3.60 -2.89 -0.10
C LEU A 93 -3.02 -4.14 -0.75
N GLY A 94 -1.84 -4.57 -0.33
CA GLY A 94 -1.26 -5.85 -0.74
C GLY A 94 -0.39 -6.43 0.36
N SER A 95 -0.30 -7.74 0.48
CA SER A 95 0.49 -8.39 1.53
C SER A 95 1.88 -8.71 1.02
N LEU A 96 2.83 -8.87 1.93
CA LEU A 96 4.16 -9.40 1.62
C LEU A 96 4.06 -10.70 0.83
N ARG A 97 4.86 -10.75 -0.24
CA ARG A 97 5.02 -11.89 -1.13
C ARG A 97 6.44 -11.91 -1.68
N GLY A 98 6.96 -13.11 -1.91
CA GLY A 98 8.29 -13.32 -2.45
C GLY A 98 8.29 -14.42 -3.50
N LEU A 99 8.75 -14.10 -4.70
CA LEU A 99 9.08 -15.11 -5.70
C LEU A 99 10.29 -15.92 -5.20
N GLN A 100 10.37 -17.20 -5.58
CA GLN A 100 11.50 -18.05 -5.17
C GLN A 100 12.84 -17.45 -5.62
N SER A 101 12.89 -16.86 -6.82
CA SER A 101 14.07 -16.15 -7.32
C SER A 101 14.46 -14.94 -6.44
N THR A 102 13.49 -14.18 -5.93
CA THR A 102 13.73 -13.07 -5.01
C THR A 102 14.28 -13.56 -3.66
N ILE A 103 13.74 -14.66 -3.14
CA ILE A 103 14.21 -15.27 -1.89
C ILE A 103 15.65 -15.77 -2.05
N ASN A 104 15.98 -16.36 -3.19
CA ASN A 104 17.32 -16.85 -3.48
C ASN A 104 18.34 -15.71 -3.70
N GLY A 105 17.89 -14.56 -4.21
CA GLY A 105 18.75 -13.42 -4.56
C GLY A 105 18.88 -12.34 -3.47
N THR A 106 18.08 -12.38 -2.41
CA THR A 106 18.12 -11.36 -1.36
C THR A 106 19.24 -11.63 -0.36
N LYS A 107 19.94 -10.57 0.08
CA LYS A 107 20.93 -10.65 1.18
C LYS A 107 20.25 -10.71 2.55
N ASP A 108 19.15 -9.95 2.71
CA ASP A 108 18.34 -9.96 3.92
C ASP A 108 17.16 -10.92 3.73
N THR A 109 17.13 -11.98 4.53
CA THR A 109 16.07 -13.00 4.55
C THR A 109 15.15 -12.88 5.77
N SER A 110 15.30 -11.84 6.60
CA SER A 110 14.54 -11.65 7.84
C SER A 110 13.02 -11.55 7.66
N TRP A 111 12.56 -11.26 6.44
CA TRP A 111 11.16 -11.18 6.05
C TRP A 111 10.59 -12.53 5.54
N VAL A 112 11.45 -13.50 5.20
CA VAL A 112 11.02 -14.79 4.64
C VAL A 112 10.20 -15.61 5.64
N LYS A 113 10.47 -15.45 6.95
CA LYS A 113 9.72 -16.11 8.02
C LYS A 113 8.21 -15.80 8.02
N TYR A 114 7.80 -14.70 7.39
CA TYR A 114 6.38 -14.34 7.27
C TYR A 114 5.68 -15.06 6.11
N LEU A 115 6.41 -15.71 5.20
CA LEU A 115 5.87 -16.36 4.02
C LEU A 115 5.53 -17.83 4.31
N LYS A 116 4.25 -18.13 4.56
CA LYS A 116 3.81 -19.45 5.03
C LYS A 116 3.04 -20.26 3.99
N GLU A 117 2.57 -19.65 2.91
CA GLU A 117 1.78 -20.34 1.88
C GLU A 117 2.27 -20.03 0.46
N GLY A 118 1.97 -20.92 -0.49
CA GLY A 118 2.24 -20.72 -1.91
C GLY A 118 1.10 -19.96 -2.61
N SER A 119 1.42 -19.30 -3.71
CA SER A 119 0.45 -18.65 -4.60
C SER A 119 1.01 -18.54 -6.02
N ASN A 120 0.16 -18.15 -6.97
CA ASN A 120 0.56 -17.84 -8.35
C ASN A 120 1.55 -16.66 -8.46
N TRP A 121 1.80 -15.94 -7.35
CA TRP A 121 2.71 -14.80 -7.28
C TRP A 121 3.87 -15.04 -6.30
N GLY A 122 4.24 -16.31 -6.09
CA GLY A 122 5.26 -16.72 -5.14
C GLY A 122 4.69 -17.04 -3.76
N ARG A 123 5.56 -17.12 -2.75
CA ARG A 123 5.13 -17.37 -1.37
C ARG A 123 4.52 -16.12 -0.75
N LYS A 124 3.48 -16.27 0.07
CA LYS A 124 2.74 -15.18 0.74
C LYS A 124 2.60 -15.45 2.23
N ILE A 125 2.21 -14.41 2.96
CA ILE A 125 1.68 -14.54 4.32
C ILE A 125 0.44 -15.45 4.31
N ASP A 126 0.22 -16.22 5.38
CA ASP A 126 -0.95 -17.10 5.50
C ASP A 126 -2.29 -16.34 5.39
N PHE A 127 -3.30 -17.01 4.84
CA PHE A 127 -4.62 -16.45 4.58
C PHE A 127 -5.24 -15.74 5.79
N THR A 128 -5.24 -16.39 6.96
CA THR A 128 -5.85 -15.85 8.19
C THR A 128 -5.19 -14.54 8.61
N THR A 129 -3.86 -14.48 8.57
CA THR A 129 -3.12 -13.27 8.91
C THR A 129 -3.38 -12.16 7.89
N ARG A 130 -3.35 -12.47 6.58
CA ARG A 130 -3.67 -11.48 5.52
C ARG A 130 -5.08 -10.90 5.70
N HIS A 131 -6.07 -11.77 5.91
CA HIS A 131 -7.45 -11.36 6.17
C HIS A 131 -7.55 -10.42 7.37
N ARG A 132 -6.90 -10.76 8.50
CA ARG A 132 -6.88 -9.90 9.70
C ARG A 132 -6.29 -8.53 9.42
N MET A 133 -5.18 -8.48 8.66
CA MET A 133 -4.53 -7.22 8.30
C MET A 133 -5.41 -6.34 7.41
N TYR A 134 -6.05 -6.93 6.39
CA TYR A 134 -6.94 -6.18 5.51
C TYR A 134 -8.20 -5.70 6.23
N MET A 135 -8.85 -6.57 7.02
CA MET A 135 -10.03 -6.21 7.79
C MET A 135 -9.78 -5.05 8.76
N ALA A 136 -8.64 -5.05 9.47
CA ALA A 136 -8.30 -3.97 10.39
C ALA A 136 -8.17 -2.62 9.66
N ILE A 137 -7.45 -2.60 8.54
CA ILE A 137 -7.21 -1.36 7.77
C ILE A 137 -8.50 -0.89 7.09
N ILE A 138 -9.25 -1.79 6.46
CA ILE A 138 -10.54 -1.47 5.80
C ILE A 138 -11.54 -0.96 6.84
N GLY A 139 -11.65 -1.63 7.99
CA GLY A 139 -12.54 -1.23 9.08
C GLY A 139 -12.18 0.14 9.65
N HIS A 140 -10.89 0.43 9.84
CA HIS A 140 -10.45 1.75 10.29
C HIS A 140 -10.77 2.85 9.27
N LEU A 141 -10.47 2.61 7.99
CA LEU A 141 -10.79 3.54 6.90
C LEU A 141 -12.29 3.85 6.80
N GLY A 142 -13.15 2.83 6.88
CA GLY A 142 -14.60 3.01 6.84
C GLY A 142 -15.14 3.68 8.10
N ASN A 143 -14.78 3.19 9.29
CA ASN A 143 -15.36 3.68 10.54
C ASN A 143 -14.89 5.08 10.93
N ARG A 144 -13.63 5.43 10.63
CA ARG A 144 -13.02 6.70 11.05
C ARG A 144 -13.16 7.80 9.99
N TYR A 145 -13.07 7.43 8.71
CA TYR A 145 -12.94 8.39 7.61
C TYR A 145 -14.04 8.24 6.54
N ASP A 146 -15.00 7.33 6.71
CA ASP A 146 -16.02 7.00 5.71
C ASP A 146 -15.42 6.71 4.31
N TYR A 147 -14.25 6.07 4.29
CA TYR A 147 -13.48 5.85 3.08
C TYR A 147 -13.61 4.42 2.55
N HIS A 148 -14.15 4.29 1.33
CA HIS A 148 -14.48 2.98 0.73
C HIS A 148 -13.76 2.68 -0.59
N ASN A 149 -12.97 3.62 -1.13
CA ASN A 149 -12.24 3.42 -2.39
C ASN A 149 -10.97 2.58 -2.20
N ILE A 150 -11.18 1.31 -1.85
CA ILE A 150 -10.13 0.37 -1.47
C ILE A 150 -10.05 -0.77 -2.49
N ALA A 151 -8.83 -1.19 -2.83
CA ALA A 151 -8.59 -2.34 -3.68
C ALA A 151 -7.52 -3.27 -3.10
N LEU A 152 -7.47 -4.52 -3.57
CA LEU A 152 -6.43 -5.48 -3.19
C LEU A 152 -5.49 -5.75 -4.37
N CYS A 153 -4.19 -5.89 -4.08
CA CYS A 153 -3.17 -6.22 -5.07
C CYS A 153 -2.77 -7.69 -4.97
N LYS A 154 -2.82 -8.41 -6.10
CA LYS A 154 -2.34 -9.81 -6.23
C LYS A 154 -2.95 -10.74 -5.18
N GLU A 155 -4.26 -10.60 -4.96
CA GLU A 155 -5.04 -11.41 -4.02
C GLU A 155 -5.92 -12.47 -4.69
N THR A 156 -6.24 -13.52 -3.93
CA THR A 156 -7.08 -14.64 -4.39
C THR A 156 -8.56 -14.27 -4.34
N LYS A 157 -9.39 -14.85 -5.22
CA LYS A 157 -10.86 -14.64 -5.21
C LYS A 157 -11.46 -14.90 -3.82
N ALA A 158 -11.03 -15.97 -3.17
CA ALA A 158 -11.45 -16.31 -1.80
C ALA A 158 -11.15 -15.18 -0.79
N MET A 159 -10.05 -14.44 -0.93
CA MET A 159 -9.76 -13.30 -0.06
C MET A 159 -10.72 -12.14 -0.32
N TRP A 160 -10.99 -11.82 -1.59
CA TRP A 160 -11.97 -10.78 -1.96
C TRP A 160 -13.36 -11.13 -1.42
N GLU A 161 -13.82 -12.37 -1.62
CA GLU A 161 -15.11 -12.86 -1.13
C GLU A 161 -15.19 -12.80 0.40
N LYS A 162 -14.13 -13.22 1.09
CA LYS A 162 -14.07 -13.20 2.55
C LYS A 162 -14.15 -11.79 3.13
N LEU A 163 -13.60 -10.79 2.42
CA LEU A 163 -13.67 -9.37 2.77
C LEU A 163 -14.97 -8.69 2.28
N GLY A 164 -15.87 -9.41 1.61
CA GLY A 164 -17.10 -8.84 1.04
C GLY A 164 -16.86 -7.88 -0.14
N MET A 165 -15.72 -7.98 -0.82
CA MET A 165 -15.33 -7.10 -1.92
C MET A 165 -15.63 -7.72 -3.30
N ASP A 166 -15.97 -6.88 -4.29
CA ASP A 166 -16.29 -7.33 -5.65
C ASP A 166 -15.03 -7.61 -6.50
N TRP A 167 -14.66 -8.89 -6.61
CA TRP A 167 -13.53 -9.31 -7.45
C TRP A 167 -13.79 -9.24 -8.96
N LYS A 168 -15.05 -9.02 -9.41
CA LYS A 168 -15.38 -8.87 -10.84
C LYS A 168 -15.14 -7.46 -11.33
N ARG A 169 -15.11 -6.46 -10.43
CA ARG A 169 -14.94 -5.03 -10.75
C ARG A 169 -13.73 -4.44 -10.01
N ILE A 170 -12.55 -5.00 -10.26
CA ILE A 170 -11.32 -4.57 -9.60
C ILE A 170 -10.88 -3.20 -10.12
N LYS A 171 -10.82 -2.21 -9.22
CA LYS A 171 -10.23 -0.88 -9.47
C LYS A 171 -8.93 -0.74 -8.69
N CYS A 172 -7.83 -1.39 -9.09
CA CYS A 172 -6.53 -1.22 -8.43
C CYS A 172 -5.78 0.04 -8.91
N ASN A 173 -4.68 0.42 -8.25
CA ASN A 173 -3.88 1.58 -8.71
C ASN A 173 -3.29 1.43 -10.13
N CYS A 174 -3.26 0.21 -10.68
CA CYS A 174 -2.69 -0.09 -11.99
C CYS A 174 -3.72 -0.05 -13.13
N VAL A 175 -5.00 0.24 -12.84
CA VAL A 175 -6.05 0.41 -13.86
C VAL A 175 -6.53 1.85 -13.85
N TRP A 176 -6.95 2.35 -15.00
CA TRP A 176 -7.45 3.72 -15.18
C TRP A 176 -8.72 3.93 -14.36
#